data_AF-A0A7W0R1A5-F1
#
_entry.id   AF-A0A7W0R1A5-F1
#
_cell.length_a   1.000
_cell.length_b   1.000
_cell.length_c   1.000
_cell.angle_alpha   90.00
_cell.angle_beta   90.00
_cell.angle_gamma   90.00
#
_symmetry.space_group_name_H-M   'P 1'
#
loop_
_entity.id
_entity.type
_entity.pdbx_description
1 polymer ?
#
loop_
_entity_poly.entity_id
_entity_poly.type
_entity_poly.pdbx_seq_one_letter_code
_entity_poly.pdbx_strand_id
1 'polypeptide(L)'
;MQLLVDPAGTQYVRLQDLDTSNGPDLFVYLSTNPPDGPEGQFDDDYVNLGRLEGNLGSSNYVIPPGTDLTRYASVVIWCDRFNSAFGAASLT
;
A
#
# COMPACT_ATOMS: atom_id res chain seq x y z
N MET A 1 -4.56 6.21 -4.67
CA MET A 1 -3.86 4.97 -5.07
C MET A 1 -4.89 4.12 -5.80
N GLN A 2 -4.53 3.49 -6.92
CA GLN A 2 -5.52 2.92 -7.85
C GLN A 2 -5.47 1.40 -7.91
N LEU A 3 -6.63 0.75 -8.07
CA LEU A 3 -6.70 -0.67 -8.39
C LEU A 3 -6.66 -0.87 -9.91
N LEU A 4 -5.69 -1.65 -10.40
CA LEU A 4 -5.59 -2.06 -11.80
C LEU A 4 -5.81 -3.55 -11.96
N VAL A 5 -6.30 -3.96 -13.14
CA VAL A 5 -6.44 -5.37 -13.53
C VAL A 5 -5.87 -5.53 -14.94
N ASP A 6 -4.96 -6.49 -15.14
CA ASP A 6 -4.42 -6.79 -16.46
C ASP A 6 -5.31 -7.77 -17.26
N PRO A 7 -5.05 -8.00 -18.56
CA PRO A 7 -5.83 -8.93 -19.37
C PRO A 7 -5.81 -10.39 -18.90
N ALA A 8 -4.82 -10.78 -18.09
CA ALA A 8 -4.74 -12.11 -17.50
C ALA A 8 -5.53 -12.22 -16.18
N GLY A 9 -6.09 -11.12 -15.69
CA GLY A 9 -6.85 -11.05 -14.44
C GLY A 9 -5.99 -10.78 -13.20
N THR A 10 -4.70 -10.48 -13.37
CA THR A 10 -3.84 -10.10 -12.23
C THR A 10 -4.22 -8.71 -11.76
N GLN A 11 -4.38 -8.56 -10.45
CA GLN A 11 -4.72 -7.28 -9.82
C GLN A 11 -3.48 -6.60 -9.26
N TYR A 12 -3.44 -5.27 -9.34
CA TYR A 12 -2.32 -4.47 -8.87
C TYR A 12 -2.81 -3.25 -8.10
N VAL A 13 -2.08 -2.89 -7.05
CA VAL A 13 -2.12 -1.53 -6.50
C VAL A 13 -1.14 -0.67 -7.29
N ARG A 14 -1.64 0.40 -7.90
CA ARG A 14 -0.81 1.43 -8.52
C ARG A 14 -0.64 2.61 -7.58
N LEU A 15 0.61 2.88 -7.24
CA LEU A 15 1.04 4.19 -6.74
C LEU A 15 1.27 5.08 -7.95
N GLN A 16 0.57 6.21 -8.01
CA GLN A 16 0.67 7.16 -9.11
C GLN A 16 1.24 8.47 -8.59
N ASP A 17 2.21 9.01 -9.35
CA ASP A 17 2.82 10.32 -9.11
C ASP A 17 3.21 10.51 -7.64
N LEU A 18 3.78 9.45 -7.05
CA LEU A 18 4.24 9.45 -5.68
C LEU A 18 5.32 10.51 -5.52
N ASP A 19 5.18 11.32 -4.49
CA ASP A 19 6.20 12.24 -4.00
C ASP A 19 6.22 12.11 -2.48
N THR A 20 7.16 11.30 -1.98
CA THR A 20 7.33 11.06 -0.56
C THR A 20 8.81 11.09 -0.18
N SER A 21 9.08 11.21 1.12
CA SER A 21 10.43 11.17 1.65
C SER A 21 11.01 9.76 1.56
N ASN A 22 12.35 9.67 1.49
CA ASN A 22 13.03 8.39 1.59
C ASN A 22 13.04 7.89 3.04
N GLY A 23 12.80 6.59 3.20
CA GLY A 23 12.92 5.87 4.46
C GLY A 23 13.88 4.68 4.32
N PRO A 24 14.47 4.20 5.42
CA PRO A 24 15.44 3.11 5.37
C PRO A 24 14.81 1.76 5.00
N ASP A 25 13.52 1.55 5.31
CA ASP A 25 12.85 0.26 5.11
C ASP A 25 11.34 0.41 4.84
N LEU A 26 11.01 0.97 3.67
CA LEU A 26 9.64 1.27 3.26
C LEU A 26 8.99 0.11 2.50
N PHE A 27 7.73 -0.16 2.82
CA PHE A 27 6.88 -1.18 2.20
C PHE A 27 5.52 -0.59 1.81
N VAL A 28 4.82 -1.29 0.92
CA VAL A 28 3.44 -0.97 0.52
C VAL A 28 2.52 -2.02 1.09
N TYR A 29 1.61 -1.60 1.98
CA TYR A 29 0.63 -2.50 2.59
C TYR A 29 -0.79 -2.16 2.11
N LEU A 30 -1.62 -3.18 1.91
CA LEU A 30 -3.09 -3.05 1.95
C LEU A 30 -3.52 -3.23 3.40
N SER A 31 -4.09 -2.20 4.02
CA SER A 31 -4.48 -2.22 5.43
C SER A 31 -5.99 -2.17 5.60
N THR A 32 -6.49 -2.86 6.62
CA THR A 32 -7.90 -2.77 7.05
C THR A 32 -8.21 -1.45 7.75
N ASN A 33 -7.19 -0.73 8.22
CA ASN A 33 -7.32 0.59 8.82
C ASN A 33 -7.68 1.65 7.75
N PRO A 34 -8.66 2.54 7.97
CA PRO A 34 -8.96 3.62 7.04
C PRO A 34 -7.77 4.60 6.90
N PRO A 35 -7.68 5.38 5.80
CA PRO A 35 -6.52 6.25 5.54
C PRO A 35 -6.29 7.33 6.61
N ASP A 36 -7.35 7.76 7.29
CA ASP A 36 -7.35 8.73 8.40
C ASP A 36 -7.43 8.06 9.78
N GLY A 37 -7.27 6.72 9.82
CA GLY A 37 -7.27 5.93 11.04
C GLY A 37 -6.00 6.11 11.88
N PRO A 38 -5.96 5.51 13.09
CA PRO A 38 -4.79 5.61 13.98
C PRO A 38 -3.54 4.99 13.33
N GLU A 39 -2.41 5.71 13.37
CA GLU A 39 -1.18 5.29 12.68
C GLU A 39 -0.73 3.87 13.09
N GLY A 40 -0.72 3.59 14.40
CA GLY A 40 -0.30 2.29 14.93
C GLY A 40 -1.29 1.14 14.72
N GLN A 41 -2.32 1.31 13.87
CA GLN A 41 -3.23 0.24 13.45
C GLN A 41 -3.02 -0.15 11.98
N PHE A 42 -2.17 0.57 11.25
CA PHE A 42 -1.90 0.25 9.85
C PHE A 42 -1.23 -1.12 9.66
N ASP A 43 -0.51 -1.59 10.68
CA ASP A 43 0.23 -2.85 10.75
C ASP A 43 -0.47 -3.96 11.57
N ASP A 44 -1.72 -3.77 12.00
CA ASP A 44 -2.47 -4.78 12.78
C ASP A 44 -3.06 -5.92 11.92
N ASP A 45 -3.74 -5.58 10.81
CA ASP A 45 -4.28 -6.54 9.82
C ASP A 45 -4.09 -5.97 8.42
N TYR A 46 -3.14 -6.55 7.69
CA TYR A 46 -2.67 -6.03 6.40
C TYR A 46 -2.13 -7.14 5.48
N VAL A 47 -2.03 -6.83 4.19
CA VAL A 47 -1.27 -7.61 3.21
C VAL A 47 -0.04 -6.80 2.80
N ASN A 48 1.15 -7.38 2.98
CA ASN A 48 2.39 -6.81 2.47
C ASN A 48 2.49 -7.06 0.96
N LEU A 49 2.46 -6.00 0.16
CA LEU A 49 2.59 -6.08 -1.30
C LEU A 49 4.04 -5.98 -1.79
N GLY A 50 4.98 -5.72 -0.88
CA GLY A 50 6.40 -5.65 -1.17
C GLY A 50 7.06 -4.34 -0.73
N ARG A 51 8.37 -4.29 -0.93
CA ARG A 51 9.20 -3.12 -0.62
C ARG A 51 8.89 -2.00 -1.60
N LEU A 52 8.84 -0.75 -1.12
CA LEU A 52 8.66 0.43 -1.96
C LEU A 52 9.83 0.52 -2.97
N GLU A 53 9.51 0.51 -4.25
CA GLU A 53 10.51 0.48 -5.33
C GLU A 53 11.22 1.84 -5.51
N GLY A 54 10.52 2.93 -5.21
CA GLY A 54 11.04 4.29 -5.28
C GLY A 54 10.14 5.28 -4.57
N ASN A 55 10.73 6.35 -4.04
CA ASN A 55 10.00 7.40 -3.32
C ASN A 55 9.41 8.49 -4.24
N LEU A 56 9.70 8.40 -5.54
CA LEU A 56 9.21 9.32 -6.57
C LEU A 56 8.63 8.55 -7.76
N GLY A 57 7.55 9.07 -8.36
CA GLY A 57 6.97 8.56 -9.60
C GLY A 57 5.91 7.48 -9.41
N SER A 58 5.74 6.62 -10.40
CA SER A 58 4.69 5.58 -10.38
C SER A 58 5.29 4.18 -10.26
N SER A 59 4.63 3.31 -9.50
CA SER A 59 4.97 1.88 -9.35
C SER A 59 3.71 1.04 -9.20
N ASN A 60 3.80 -0.24 -9.56
CA ASN A 60 2.69 -1.19 -9.46
C ASN A 60 3.10 -2.36 -8.56
N TYR A 61 2.20 -2.74 -7.65
CA TYR A 61 2.43 -3.84 -6.71
C TYR A 61 1.37 -4.91 -6.93
N VAL A 62 1.82 -6.15 -7.16
CA VAL A 62 0.91 -7.29 -7.39
C VAL A 62 0.13 -7.58 -6.12
N ILE A 63 -1.19 -7.67 -6.25
CA ILE A 63 -2.06 -8.16 -5.18
C ILE A 63 -2.05 -9.70 -5.25
N PRO A 64 -1.77 -10.40 -4.14
CA PRO A 64 -1.84 -11.85 -4.11
C PRO A 64 -3.20 -12.38 -4.58
N PRO A 65 -3.24 -13.40 -5.46
CA PRO A 65 -4.50 -13.98 -5.92
C PRO A 65 -5.38 -14.46 -4.75
N GLY A 66 -6.68 -14.17 -4.82
CA GLY A 66 -7.64 -14.55 -3.77
C GLY A 66 -7.72 -13.60 -2.58
N THR A 67 -6.99 -12.48 -2.60
CA THR A 67 -7.16 -11.41 -1.61
C THR A 67 -8.57 -10.84 -1.66
N ASP A 68 -9.31 -10.90 -0.56
CA ASP A 68 -10.63 -10.27 -0.43
C ASP A 68 -10.47 -8.75 -0.23
N LEU A 69 -10.52 -8.00 -1.32
CA LEU A 69 -10.34 -6.55 -1.32
C LEU A 69 -11.44 -5.80 -0.57
N THR A 70 -12.57 -6.43 -0.24
CA THR A 70 -13.65 -5.77 0.51
C THR A 70 -13.29 -5.56 1.99
N ARG A 71 -12.24 -6.24 2.48
CA ARG A 71 -11.75 -6.09 3.85
C ARG A 71 -10.80 -4.91 4.05
N TYR A 72 -10.14 -4.45 2.99
CA TYR A 72 -9.06 -3.45 3.08
C TYR A 72 -9.59 -2.06 2.76
N ALA A 73 -9.30 -1.11 3.64
CA ALA A 73 -9.82 0.26 3.57
C ALA A 73 -8.79 1.25 2.99
N SER A 74 -7.50 0.92 3.06
CA SER A 74 -6.43 1.80 2.59
C SER A 74 -5.25 1.03 2.02
N VAL A 75 -4.44 1.76 1.25
CA VAL A 75 -3.06 1.41 0.97
C VAL A 75 -2.18 2.39 1.74
N VAL A 76 -1.16 1.88 2.43
CA VAL A 76 -0.24 2.66 3.27
C VAL A 76 1.21 2.37 2.88
N ILE A 77 2.02 3.43 2.86
CA ILE A 77 3.48 3.34 2.78
C ILE A 77 3.98 3.25 4.21
N TRP A 78 4.46 2.07 4.60
CA TRP A 78 4.86 1.75 5.97
C TRP A 78 6.38 1.64 6.10
N CYS A 79 6.95 2.24 7.15
CA CYS A 79 8.35 2.09 7.50
C CYS A 79 8.51 1.05 8.62
N ASP A 80 8.86 -0.18 8.25
CA ASP A 80 8.94 -1.32 9.19
C ASP A 80 9.94 -1.06 10.32
N ARG A 81 11.10 -0.49 9.97
CA ARG A 81 12.15 -0.15 10.94
C ARG A 81 11.69 0.79 12.07
N PHE A 82 10.78 1.71 11.78
CA PHE A 82 10.37 2.77 12.72
C PHE A 82 8.92 2.68 13.16
N ASN A 83 8.18 1.68 12.69
CA ASN A 83 6.77 1.47 13.01
C ASN A 83 5.90 2.72 12.75
N SER A 84 6.09 3.34 11.57
CA SER A 84 5.46 4.62 11.22
C SER A 84 5.01 4.67 9.77
N ALA A 85 3.91 5.38 9.51
CA ALA A 85 3.33 5.58 8.20
C ALA A 85 3.89 6.83 7.53
N PHE A 86 4.31 6.69 6.26
CA PHE A 86 4.75 7.81 5.41
C PHE A 86 3.59 8.41 4.62
N GLY A 87 2.47 7.69 4.51
CA GLY A 87 1.24 8.16 3.89
C GLY A 87 0.27 7.02 3.65
N ALA A 88 -1.03 7.32 3.73
CA ALA A 88 -2.10 6.36 3.47
C ALA A 88 -3.17 6.99 2.56
N ALA A 89 -3.78 6.18 1.71
CA ALA A 89 -4.89 6.62 0.85
C ALA A 89 -5.88 5.48 0.59
N SER A 90 -7.14 5.83 0.32
CA SER A 90 -8.13 4.83 -0.11
C SER A 90 -7.75 4.23 -1.46
N LEU A 91 -8.17 2.99 -1.66
CA LEU A 91 -8.15 2.33 -2.95
C LEU A 91 -9.30 2.88 -3.80
N THR A 92 -8.99 3.38 -4.99
CA THR A 92 -9.97 3.95 -5.94
C THR A 92 -9.92 3.26 -7.29
#